data_AF-A0A2S8NW74-F1
#
_entry.id   AF-A0A2S8NW74-F1
#
_cell.length_a   1.000
_cell.length_b   1.000
_cell.length_c   1.000
_cell.angle_alpha   90.00
_cell.angle_beta   90.00
_cell.angle_gamma   90.00
#
_symmetry.space_group_name_H-M   'P 1'
#
loop_
_entity.id
_entity.type
_entity.pdbx_description
1 polymer ?
#
loop_
_entity_poly.entity_id
_entity_poly.type
_entity_poly.pdbx_seq_one_letter_code
_entity_poly.pdbx_strand_id
1 'polypeptide(L)' 'MIKSSDMSTLEQERQCLNKLVNLYGLAHPLVIKQSERLDEVINQHYKNYINRINEG' A
#
# COMPACT_ATOMS: atom_id res chain seq x y z
N MET A 1 -18.91 -8.82 -1.66
CA MET A 1 -18.67 -7.39 -1.38
C MET A 1 -17.23 -7.25 -0.90
N ILE A 2 -16.33 -6.66 -1.69
CA ILE A 2 -14.97 -6.36 -1.23
C ILE A 2 -15.12 -5.32 -0.12
N LYS A 3 -14.72 -5.67 1.11
CA LYS A 3 -14.84 -4.77 2.26
C LYS A 3 -14.10 -3.47 1.96
N SER A 4 -14.80 -2.35 2.06
CA SER A 4 -14.30 -0.98 1.84
C SER A 4 -13.08 -0.63 2.71
N SER A 5 -12.80 -1.45 3.72
CA SER A 5 -11.67 -1.36 4.65
C SER A 5 -10.30 -1.55 3.98
N ASP A 6 -10.23 -2.47 3.01
CA ASP A 6 -8.98 -2.90 2.38
C ASP A 6 -8.43 -1.82 1.42
N MET A 7 -9.32 -1.23 0.61
CA MET A 7 -8.96 -0.14 -0.29
C MET A 7 -8.59 1.14 0.47
N SER A 8 -9.16 1.33 1.66
CA SER A 8 -8.89 2.49 2.51
C SER A 8 -7.44 2.53 2.99
N THR A 9 -6.89 1.39 3.43
CA THR A 9 -5.50 1.31 3.90
C THR A 9 -4.51 1.57 2.77
N LEU A 10 -4.74 1.00 1.59
CA LEU A 10 -3.87 1.18 0.43
C LEU A 10 -3.84 2.64 -0.05
N GLU A 11 -5.00 3.31 -0.10
CA GLU A 11 -5.07 4.72 -0.47
C GLU A 11 -4.44 5.63 0.60
N GLN A 12 -4.60 5.31 1.90
CA GLN A 12 -3.95 6.06 2.98
C GLN A 12 -2.42 5.99 2.90
N GLU A 13 -1.86 4.80 2.71
CA GLU A 13 -0.41 4.60 2.59
C GLU A 13 0.13 5.27 1.32
N ARG A 14 -0.63 5.26 0.21
CA ARG A 14 -0.31 6.01 -1.02
C ARG A 14 -0.29 7.52 -0.79
N GLN A 15 -1.28 8.06 -0.09
CA GLN A 15 -1.31 9.49 0.23
C GLN A 15 -0.18 9.90 1.16
N CYS A 16 0.18 9.05 2.12
CA CYS A 16 1.33 9.26 2.99
C CYS A 16 2.63 9.35 2.17
N LEU A 17 2.87 8.39 1.26
CA LEU A 17 4.04 8.38 0.40
C LEU A 17 4.12 9.65 -0.46
N ASN A 18 3.02 10.05 -1.11
CA ASN A 18 2.98 11.27 -1.92
C ASN A 18 3.30 12.53 -1.11
N LYS A 19 2.83 12.62 0.13
CA LYS A 19 3.19 13.74 1.03
C LYS A 19 4.68 13.74 1.34
N LEU A 20 5.25 12.57 1.67
CA LEU A 20 6.68 12.47 1.97
C LEU A 20 7.57 12.78 0.76
N VAL A 21 7.19 12.33 -0.44
CA VAL A 21 7.89 12.64 -1.69
C VAL A 21 7.88 14.15 -1.95
N ASN A 22 6.74 14.80 -1.77
CA ASN A 22 6.63 16.26 -1.95
C ASN A 22 7.44 17.05 -0.91
N LEU A 23 7.56 16.54 0.33
CA LEU A 23 8.29 17.23 1.41
C LEU A 23 9.80 17.00 1.36
N TYR A 24 10.24 15.79 1.03
CA TYR A 24 11.64 15.39 1.21
C TYR A 24 12.34 14.92 -0.07
N GLY A 25 11.60 14.65 -1.14
CA GLY A 25 12.11 14.08 -2.39
C GLY A 25 12.26 12.56 -2.36
N LEU A 26 12.38 11.96 -3.55
CA LEU A 26 12.32 10.51 -3.75
C LEU A 26 13.40 9.70 -3.03
N ALA A 27 14.61 10.25 -2.90
CA ALA A 27 15.76 9.56 -2.31
C ALA A 27 15.80 9.64 -0.77
N HIS A 28 14.83 10.30 -0.15
CA HIS A 28 14.85 10.47 1.30
C HIS A 28 14.60 9.13 2.01
N PRO A 29 15.36 8.77 3.06
CA PRO A 29 15.21 7.48 3.75
C PRO A 29 13.78 7.19 4.24
N LEU A 30 13.05 8.23 4.69
CA LEU A 30 11.65 8.08 5.10
C LEU A 30 10.71 7.78 3.91
N VAL A 31 11.00 8.32 2.73
CA VAL A 31 10.22 8.04 1.51
C VAL A 31 10.47 6.59 1.08
N ILE A 32 11.74 6.15 1.09
CA ILE A 32 12.10 4.77 0.77
C ILE A 32 11.39 3.79 1.70
N LYS A 33 11.48 4.01 3.02
CA LYS A 33 10.83 3.15 4.02
C LYS A 33 9.30 3.13 3.87
N GLN A 34 8.70 4.27 3.52
CA GLN A 34 7.26 4.34 3.27
C GLN A 34 6.87 3.61 1.97
N SER A 35 7.70 3.66 0.93
CA SER A 35 7.50 2.90 -0.31
C SER A 35 7.53 1.38 -0.06
N GLU A 36 8.51 0.91 0.70
CA GLU A 36 8.62 -0.52 1.07
C GLU A 36 7.37 -0.99 1.81
N ARG A 37 6.86 -0.17 2.74
CA ARG A 37 5.63 -0.46 3.46
C ARG A 37 4.39 -0.50 2.55
N LEU A 38 4.29 0.43 1.60
CA LEU A 38 3.20 0.42 0.62
C LEU A 38 3.24 -0.84 -0.26
N ASP A 39 4.43 -1.26 -0.69
CA ASP A 39 4.63 -2.51 -1.44
C ASP A 39 4.20 -3.74 -0.63
N GLU A 40 4.54 -3.81 0.66
CA GLU A 40 4.07 -4.90 1.54
C GLU A 40 2.54 -4.96 1.63
N VAL A 41 1.87 -3.81 1.77
CA VAL A 41 0.41 -3.72 1.82
C VAL A 41 -0.22 -4.17 0.50
N ILE A 42 0.32 -3.73 -0.64
CA ILE A 42 -0.11 -4.18 -1.98
C ILE A 42 0.01 -5.70 -2.09
N ASN A 43 1.16 -6.25 -1.70
CA ASN A 43 1.42 -7.69 -1.77
C ASN A 43 0.47 -8.51 -0.88
N GLN A 44 0.13 -8.01 0.30
CA GLN A 44 -0.85 -8.66 1.19
C GLN A 44 -2.25 -8.64 0.58
N HIS A 45 -2.67 -7.51 0.00
CA HIS A 45 -3.96 -7.45 -0.71
C HIS A 45 -4.01 -8.40 -1.89
N TYR A 46 -2.94 -8.47 -2.68
CA TYR A 46 -2.86 -9.37 -3.81
C TYR A 46 -2.92 -10.84 -3.37
N LYS A 47 -2.16 -11.24 -2.35
CA LYS A 47 -2.23 -12.60 -1.78
C LYS A 47 -3.63 -12.96 -1.30
N ASN A 48 -4.28 -12.05 -0.56
CA ASN A 48 -5.64 -12.26 -0.07
C ASN A 48 -6.66 -12.38 -1.20
N TYR A 49 -6.50 -11.59 -2.26
CA TYR A 49 -7.34 -11.68 -3.46
C TYR A 49 -7.17 -13.02 -4.18
N ILE A 50 -5.92 -13.45 -4.40
CA ILE A 50 -5.63 -14.74 -5.03
C ILE A 50 -6.15 -15.91 -4.20
N ASN A 51 -5.98 -15.89 -2.88
CA ASN A 51 -6.52 -16.94 -2.00
C ASN A 51 -8.05 -17.04 -2.11
N ARG A 52 -8.75 -15.90 -2.16
CA ARG A 52 -10.22 -15.87 -2.34
C ARG A 52 -10.66 -16.41 -3.72
N ILE A 53 -9.82 -16.29 -4.75
CA ILE A 53 -10.10 -16.90 -6.07
C ILE A 53 -9.88 -18.40 -6.04
N ASN A 54 -8.81 -18.86 -5.39
CA ASN A 54 -8.44 -20.28 -5.38
C ASN A 54 -9.29 -21.13 -4.43
N GLU A 55 -9.98 -20.51 -3.47
CA GLU A 55 -10.96 -21.15 -2.58
C GLU A 55 -12.40 -21.15 -3.15
N GLY A 56 -12.59 -20.64 -4.38
CA GLY A 56 -13.88 -20.53 -5.08
C GLY A 56 -14.13 -21.59 -6.14
#